data_AF-A0A4Y9XZS9-F1
#
_entry.id   AF-A0A4Y9XZS9-F1
#
_cell.length_a   1.000
_cell.length_b   1.000
_cell.length_c   1.000
_cell.angle_alpha   90.00
_cell.angle_beta   90.00
_cell.angle_gamma   90.00
#
_symmetry.space_group_name_H-M   'P 1'
#
loop_
_entity.id
_entity.type
_entity.pdbx_description
1 polymer ?
#
loop_
_entity_poly.entity_id
_entity_poly.type
_entity_poly.pdbx_seq_one_letter_code
_entity_poly.pdbx_strand_id
1 'polypeptide(L)'
;MALDLLREGIPPMHKYRHDLESFLYVYVYTVAGYTPTDRTFRPIKQWQLDSLVAIGKAKHWFLTDTKEKEHVFAFTHEDFKPLLLPGGFLTELIRLFRAVERKMDEIKDLEDARWFGSAEDAEAEISEVEEKRDKMVTYSKFMHILGASEDM
;
A
#
# COMPACT_ATOMS: atom_id res chain seq x y z
N MET A 1 4.06 -1.85 -8.68
CA MET A 1 4.09 -3.18 -8.02
C MET A 1 3.64 -3.05 -6.58
N ALA A 2 2.76 -3.96 -6.19
CA ALA A 2 2.25 -4.15 -4.82
C ALA A 2 3.35 -4.60 -3.86
N LEU A 3 3.17 -4.35 -2.56
CA LEU A 3 4.17 -4.67 -1.54
C LEU A 3 4.52 -6.14 -1.47
N ASP A 4 3.54 -7.02 -1.56
CA ASP A 4 3.78 -8.47 -1.46
C ASP A 4 4.71 -9.02 -2.53
N LEU A 5 4.69 -8.42 -3.72
CA LEU A 5 5.54 -8.80 -4.84
C LEU A 5 6.96 -8.23 -4.73
N LEU A 6 7.20 -7.35 -3.75
CA LEU A 6 8.47 -6.67 -3.49
C LEU A 6 9.18 -7.19 -2.23
N ARG A 7 8.58 -8.13 -1.50
CA ARG A 7 9.16 -8.70 -0.28
C ARG A 7 10.25 -9.71 -0.62
N GLU A 8 11.09 -9.98 0.37
CA GLU A 8 12.03 -11.11 0.32
C GLU A 8 11.27 -12.44 0.31
N GLY A 9 11.87 -13.45 -0.33
CA GLY A 9 11.29 -14.79 -0.43
C GLY A 9 10.63 -15.08 -1.78
N ILE A 10 9.78 -16.11 -1.80
CA ILE A 10 9.05 -16.53 -3.00
C ILE A 10 7.88 -15.57 -3.19
N PRO A 11 7.77 -14.87 -4.35
CA PRO A 11 6.63 -14.01 -4.61
C PRO A 11 5.32 -14.80 -4.53
N PRO A 12 4.29 -14.30 -3.84
CA PRO A 12 3.02 -14.99 -3.76
C PRO A 12 2.32 -14.98 -5.11
N MET A 13 1.32 -15.85 -5.27
CA MET A 13 0.42 -15.79 -6.42
C MET A 13 -0.19 -14.40 -6.51
N HIS A 14 -0.17 -13.82 -7.72
CA HIS A 14 -0.75 -12.51 -7.98
C HIS A 14 -2.26 -12.53 -7.74
N LYS A 15 -2.75 -11.58 -6.95
CA LYS A 15 -4.15 -11.41 -6.58
C LYS A 15 -4.64 -10.08 -7.11
N TYR A 16 -5.93 -9.97 -7.36
CA TYR A 16 -6.54 -8.73 -7.87
C TYR A 16 -6.25 -7.48 -7.00
N ARG A 17 -6.15 -7.64 -5.67
CA ARG A 17 -5.75 -6.54 -4.77
C ARG A 17 -4.37 -5.96 -5.07
N HIS A 18 -3.46 -6.74 -5.67
CA HIS A 18 -2.12 -6.26 -6.06
C HIS A 18 -2.19 -5.28 -7.23
N ASP A 19 -3.15 -5.44 -8.13
CA ASP A 19 -3.42 -4.49 -9.20
C ASP A 19 -3.96 -3.18 -8.62
N LEU A 20 -4.94 -3.27 -7.72
CA LEU A 20 -5.49 -2.10 -7.02
C LEU A 20 -4.44 -1.35 -6.19
N GLU A 21 -3.53 -2.08 -5.51
CA GLU A 21 -2.41 -1.47 -4.80
C GLU A 21 -1.43 -0.78 -5.77
N SER A 22 -1.21 -1.38 -6.95
CA SER A 22 -0.39 -0.76 -7.98
C SER A 22 -1.01 0.54 -8.50
N PHE A 23 -2.33 0.63 -8.63
CA PHE A 23 -3.03 1.88 -8.94
C PHE A 23 -2.87 2.93 -7.84
N LEU A 24 -2.96 2.54 -6.56
CA LEU A 24 -2.64 3.44 -5.44
C LEU A 24 -1.26 4.09 -5.66
N TYR A 25 -0.22 3.30 -5.94
CA TYR A 25 1.13 3.86 -6.12
C TYR A 25 1.23 4.80 -7.33
N VAL A 26 0.46 4.57 -8.40
CA VAL A 26 0.38 5.50 -9.54
C VAL A 26 -0.27 6.83 -9.13
N TYR A 27 -1.35 6.79 -8.35
CA TYR A 27 -1.96 8.00 -7.80
C TYR A 27 -1.00 8.76 -6.89
N VAL A 28 -0.31 8.06 -5.98
CA VAL A 28 0.68 8.68 -5.11
C VAL A 28 1.81 9.30 -5.92
N TYR A 29 2.35 8.58 -6.91
CA TYR A 29 3.43 9.10 -7.75
C TYR A 29 3.01 10.35 -8.51
N THR A 30 1.78 10.38 -9.02
CA THR A 30 1.20 11.57 -9.67
C THR A 30 1.06 12.72 -8.70
N VAL A 31 0.42 12.53 -7.54
CA VAL A 31 0.18 13.60 -6.57
C VAL A 31 1.47 14.13 -5.93
N ALA A 32 2.46 13.27 -5.72
CA ALA A 32 3.75 13.65 -5.13
C ALA A 32 4.69 14.32 -6.14
N GLY A 33 4.67 13.89 -7.40
CA GLY A 33 5.70 14.22 -8.37
C GLY A 33 5.25 15.11 -9.54
N TYR A 34 3.98 15.10 -9.92
CA TYR A 34 3.54 15.79 -11.12
C TYR A 34 3.35 17.30 -10.88
N THR A 35 3.96 18.11 -11.74
CA THR A 35 3.79 19.56 -11.77
C THR A 35 3.00 19.95 -13.03
N PRO A 36 1.73 20.37 -12.91
CA PRO A 36 0.87 20.65 -14.06
C PRO A 36 1.38 21.77 -14.97
N THR A 37 2.01 22.81 -14.41
CA THR A 37 2.52 23.96 -15.17
C THR A 37 3.62 23.54 -16.15
N ASP A 38 4.55 22.72 -15.66
CA ASP A 38 5.74 22.32 -16.41
C ASP A 38 5.53 20.99 -17.12
N ARG A 39 4.42 20.28 -16.81
CA ARG A 39 4.09 18.93 -17.28
C ARG A 39 5.20 17.92 -17.03
N THR A 40 5.90 18.08 -15.91
CA THR A 40 7.03 17.22 -15.52
C THR A 40 6.69 16.39 -14.29
N PHE A 41 7.40 15.26 -14.15
CA PHE A 41 7.39 14.45 -12.95
C PHE A 41 8.72 14.57 -12.21
N ARG A 42 8.64 14.94 -10.94
CA ARG A 42 9.76 14.79 -10.01
C ARG A 42 9.85 13.33 -9.55
N PRO A 43 11.04 12.71 -9.59
CA PRO A 43 11.20 11.34 -9.12
C PRO A 43 11.04 11.25 -7.60
N ILE A 44 10.28 10.26 -7.14
CA ILE A 44 10.31 9.78 -5.76
C ILE A 44 11.52 8.85 -5.65
N LYS A 45 12.67 9.38 -5.22
CA LYS A 45 13.95 8.66 -5.21
C LYS A 45 13.88 7.33 -4.43
N GLN A 46 13.12 7.30 -3.34
CA GLN A 46 12.96 6.09 -2.53
C GLN A 46 12.28 4.94 -3.29
N TRP A 47 11.59 5.24 -4.39
CA TRP A 47 10.86 4.25 -5.21
C TRP A 47 11.56 3.92 -6.54
N GLN A 48 12.76 4.48 -6.76
CA GLN A 48 13.59 4.25 -7.95
C GLN A 48 14.95 3.64 -7.56
N LEU A 49 14.94 2.78 -6.54
CA LEU A 49 16.14 2.09 -6.08
C LEU A 49 16.41 0.86 -6.96
N ASP A 50 17.67 0.44 -7.06
CA ASP A 50 18.06 -0.72 -7.88
C ASP A 50 17.54 -2.06 -7.31
N SER A 51 17.20 -2.11 -6.03
CA SER A 51 16.70 -3.30 -5.36
C SER A 51 15.18 -3.26 -5.18
N LEU A 52 14.49 -4.28 -5.71
CA LEU A 52 13.05 -4.47 -5.50
C LEU A 52 12.69 -4.56 -4.02
N VAL A 53 13.52 -5.25 -3.23
CA VAL A 53 13.36 -5.35 -1.78
C VAL A 53 13.48 -3.98 -1.12
N ALA A 54 14.44 -3.16 -1.55
CA ALA A 54 14.59 -1.81 -1.03
C ALA A 54 13.40 -0.91 -1.40
N ILE A 55 12.86 -1.04 -2.62
CA ILE A 55 11.61 -0.37 -3.03
C ILE A 55 10.45 -0.84 -2.16
N GLY A 56 10.33 -2.15 -1.91
CA GLY A 56 9.32 -2.73 -1.03
C GLY A 56 9.39 -2.13 0.37
N LYS A 57 10.59 -2.05 0.95
CA LYS A 57 10.81 -1.43 2.26
C LYS A 57 10.40 0.04 2.30
N ALA A 58 10.76 0.82 1.28
CA ALA A 58 10.38 2.22 1.17
C ALA A 58 8.85 2.41 1.07
N LYS A 59 8.16 1.53 0.34
CA LYS A 59 6.69 1.56 0.23
C LYS A 59 6.00 1.13 1.53
N HIS A 60 6.56 0.16 2.23
CA HIS A 60 6.07 -0.25 3.55
C HIS A 60 6.13 0.95 4.49
N TRP A 61 7.29 1.62 4.59
CA TRP A 61 7.43 2.81 5.41
C TRP A 61 6.53 3.95 4.99
N PHE A 62 6.30 4.17 3.69
CA PHE A 62 5.31 5.14 3.23
C PHE A 62 3.90 4.87 3.79
N LEU A 63 3.49 3.60 3.91
CA LEU A 63 2.18 3.25 4.48
C LEU A 63 2.16 3.31 6.01
N THR A 64 3.25 2.93 6.68
CA THR A 64 3.28 2.70 8.12
C THR A 64 3.84 3.86 8.94
N ASP A 65 4.78 4.64 8.39
CA ASP A 65 5.48 5.77 9.01
C ASP A 65 4.97 7.12 8.49
N THR A 66 4.53 7.97 9.43
CA THR A 66 3.99 9.30 9.12
C THR A 66 5.04 10.22 8.50
N LYS A 67 6.29 10.19 8.96
CA LYS A 67 7.37 11.05 8.46
C LYS A 67 7.76 10.68 7.03
N GLU A 68 7.86 9.39 6.73
CA GLU A 68 8.16 8.95 5.35
C GLU A 68 7.04 9.32 4.38
N LYS A 69 5.78 9.23 4.83
CA LYS A 69 4.64 9.72 4.05
C LYS A 69 4.71 11.24 3.82
N GLU A 70 5.02 12.03 4.84
CA GLU A 70 5.23 13.48 4.72
C GLU A 70 6.38 13.81 3.76
N HIS A 71 7.48 13.06 3.80
CA HIS A 71 8.60 13.22 2.88
C HIS A 71 8.21 12.95 1.42
N VAL A 72 7.38 11.92 1.16
CA VAL A 72 6.87 11.63 -0.19
C VAL A 72 6.04 12.80 -0.73
N PHE A 73 5.19 13.41 0.09
CA PHE A 73 4.31 14.51 -0.33
C PHE A 73 4.88 15.92 -0.12
N ALA A 74 6.14 16.05 0.30
CA ALA A 74 6.74 17.34 0.65
C ALA A 74 6.75 18.37 -0.49
N PHE A 75 6.68 17.91 -1.74
CA PHE A 75 6.72 18.75 -2.95
C PHE A 75 5.43 18.68 -3.77
N THR A 76 4.33 18.20 -3.18
CA THR A 76 3.03 18.13 -3.85
C THR A 76 2.57 19.52 -4.30
N HIS A 77 2.22 19.63 -5.59
CA HIS A 77 1.67 20.85 -6.17
C HIS A 77 0.35 21.25 -5.48
N GLU A 78 0.08 22.55 -5.35
CA GLU A 78 -1.10 23.09 -4.64
C GLU A 78 -2.42 22.47 -5.11
N ASP A 79 -2.58 22.29 -6.43
CA ASP A 79 -3.79 21.68 -7.03
C ASP A 79 -4.10 20.27 -6.51
N PHE A 80 -3.10 19.54 -6.03
CA PHE A 80 -3.28 18.18 -5.51
C PHE A 80 -3.35 18.11 -3.98
N LYS A 81 -3.00 19.18 -3.25
CA LYS A 81 -3.10 19.19 -1.78
C LYS A 81 -4.49 18.85 -1.23
N PRO A 82 -5.61 19.25 -1.86
CA PRO A 82 -6.94 18.84 -1.40
C PRO A 82 -7.13 17.31 -1.34
N LEU A 83 -6.42 16.55 -2.18
CA LEU A 83 -6.50 15.07 -2.19
C LEU A 83 -5.85 14.44 -0.95
N LEU A 84 -4.96 15.18 -0.28
CA LEU A 84 -4.24 14.74 0.93
C LEU A 84 -4.99 15.10 2.22
N LEU A 85 -6.11 15.81 2.13
CA LEU A 85 -6.96 16.13 3.28
C LEU A 85 -7.72 14.89 3.76
N PRO A 86 -8.16 14.85 5.04
CA PRO A 86 -9.07 13.82 5.53
C PRO A 86 -10.34 13.74 4.66
N GLY A 87 -10.75 12.54 4.26
CA GLY A 87 -11.89 12.33 3.37
C GLY A 87 -11.58 12.46 1.87
N GLY A 88 -10.38 12.89 1.48
CA GLY A 88 -9.92 12.79 0.10
C GLY A 88 -9.70 11.33 -0.30
N PHE A 89 -10.06 10.96 -1.54
CA PHE A 89 -9.98 9.56 -2.00
C PHE A 89 -8.57 8.97 -1.81
N LEU A 90 -7.52 9.75 -2.05
CA LEU A 90 -6.14 9.28 -1.93
C LEU A 90 -5.79 8.96 -0.47
N THR A 91 -6.21 9.82 0.46
CA THR A 91 -6.06 9.57 1.90
C THR A 91 -6.78 8.30 2.33
N GLU A 92 -7.99 8.06 1.84
CA GLU A 92 -8.76 6.86 2.16
C GLU A 92 -8.18 5.59 1.53
N LEU A 93 -7.65 5.65 0.29
CA LEU A 93 -6.92 4.53 -0.31
C LEU A 93 -5.65 4.21 0.48
N ILE A 94 -4.86 5.22 0.87
CA ILE A 94 -3.66 5.01 1.70
C ILE A 94 -4.04 4.35 3.03
N ARG A 95 -5.14 4.78 3.67
CA ARG A 95 -5.64 4.16 4.91
C ARG A 95 -6.05 2.71 4.70
N LEU A 96 -6.75 2.41 3.60
CA LEU A 96 -7.15 1.05 3.25
C LEU A 96 -5.94 0.13 3.12
N PHE A 97 -4.94 0.53 2.33
CA PHE A 97 -3.74 -0.28 2.11
C PHE A 97 -2.81 -0.32 3.33
N ARG A 98 -2.78 0.73 4.15
CA ARG A 98 -2.12 0.67 5.48
C ARG A 98 -2.74 -0.39 6.37
N ALA A 99 -4.07 -0.55 6.35
CA ALA A 99 -4.75 -1.56 7.14
C ALA A 99 -4.45 -2.98 6.64
N VAL A 100 -4.34 -3.17 5.32
CA VAL A 100 -3.85 -4.42 4.69
C VAL A 100 -2.43 -4.74 5.12
N GLU A 101 -1.57 -3.73 5.18
CA GLU A 101 -0.17 -3.88 5.58
C GLU A 101 -0.04 -4.26 7.05
N ARG A 102 -0.83 -3.65 7.94
CA ARG A 102 -0.85 -4.03 9.36
C ARG A 102 -1.25 -5.49 9.59
N LYS A 103 -2.14 -6.04 8.76
CA LYS A 103 -2.48 -7.47 8.83
C LYS A 103 -1.32 -8.36 8.41
N MET A 104 -0.42 -7.87 7.55
CA MET A 104 0.81 -8.59 7.22
C MET A 104 1.84 -8.51 8.34
N ASP A 105 1.92 -7.37 9.05
CA ASP A 105 2.74 -7.27 10.26
C ASP A 105 2.23 -8.24 11.34
N GLU A 106 0.92 -8.36 11.51
CA GLU A 106 0.29 -9.35 12.42
C GLU A 106 0.62 -10.80 12.04
N ILE A 107 0.61 -11.14 10.74
CA ILE A 107 1.04 -12.47 10.27
C ILE A 107 2.50 -12.74 10.65
N LYS A 108 3.39 -11.77 10.47
CA LYS A 108 4.81 -11.93 10.85
C LYS A 108 4.98 -12.10 12.35
N ASP A 109 4.24 -11.34 13.15
CA ASP A 109 4.27 -11.46 14.61
C ASP A 109 3.80 -12.87 15.04
N LEU A 110 2.80 -13.44 14.37
CA LEU A 110 2.33 -14.82 14.59
C LEU A 110 3.36 -15.87 14.14
N GLU A 111 4.01 -15.67 12.98
CA GLU A 111 5.11 -16.51 12.51
C GLU A 111 6.28 -16.53 13.49
N ASP A 112 6.63 -15.38 14.06
CA ASP A 112 7.65 -15.24 15.09
C ASP A 112 7.21 -15.90 16.41
N ALA A 113 5.94 -15.73 16.80
CA ALA A 113 5.37 -16.35 18.01
C ALA A 113 5.27 -17.87 17.91
N ARG A 114 5.09 -18.44 16.70
CA ARG A 114 5.09 -19.88 16.44
C ARG A 114 6.34 -20.57 16.99
N TRP A 115 7.48 -19.89 17.02
CA TRP A 115 8.72 -20.41 17.61
C TRP A 115 8.61 -20.67 19.12
N PHE A 116 7.65 -20.05 19.80
CA PHE A 116 7.45 -20.13 21.25
C PHE A 116 6.16 -20.85 21.66
N GLY A 117 5.29 -21.21 20.71
CA GLY A 117 3.94 -21.72 20.95
C GLY A 117 3.59 -23.03 20.24
N SER A 118 2.29 -23.33 20.16
CA SER A 118 1.73 -24.48 19.43
C SER A 118 1.69 -24.18 17.92
N ALA A 119 2.28 -25.05 17.11
CA ALA A 119 2.36 -24.83 15.66
C ALA A 119 1.01 -24.93 14.93
N GLU A 120 0.07 -25.74 15.41
CA GLU A 120 -1.25 -25.90 14.80
C GLU A 120 -2.15 -24.69 15.05
N ASP A 121 -2.13 -24.16 16.28
CA ASP A 121 -2.92 -22.97 16.64
C ASP A 121 -2.41 -21.74 15.86
N ALA A 122 -1.08 -21.60 15.74
CA ALA A 122 -0.47 -20.51 14.98
C ALA A 122 -0.82 -20.57 13.48
N GLU A 123 -0.84 -21.77 12.87
CA GLU A 123 -1.17 -21.93 11.45
C GLU A 123 -2.64 -21.56 11.17
N ALA A 124 -3.56 -21.96 12.07
CA ALA A 124 -4.97 -21.62 11.97
C ALA A 124 -5.19 -20.10 12.09
N GLU A 125 -4.52 -19.44 13.05
CA GLU A 125 -4.58 -18.00 13.22
C GLU A 125 -4.00 -17.25 12.02
N ILE A 126 -2.83 -17.66 11.51
CA ILE A 126 -2.21 -17.06 10.31
C ILE A 126 -3.17 -17.17 9.12
N SER A 127 -3.74 -18.35 8.86
CA SER A 127 -4.68 -18.56 7.76
C SER A 127 -5.93 -17.67 7.88
N GLU A 128 -6.45 -17.46 9.11
CA GLU A 128 -7.59 -16.58 9.34
C GLU A 128 -7.23 -15.11 9.06
N VAL A 129 -6.05 -14.67 9.48
CA VAL A 129 -5.56 -13.31 9.24
C VAL A 129 -5.29 -13.07 7.75
N GLU A 130 -4.72 -14.03 7.04
CA GLU A 130 -4.52 -13.99 5.59
C GLU A 130 -5.84 -13.86 4.82
N GLU A 131 -6.85 -14.67 5.17
CA GLU A 131 -8.16 -14.61 4.53
C GLU A 131 -8.83 -13.24 4.78
N LYS A 132 -8.77 -12.75 6.03
CA LYS A 132 -9.26 -11.40 6.38
C LYS A 132 -8.56 -10.34 5.54
N ARG A 133 -7.22 -10.39 5.48
CA ARG A 133 -6.37 -9.46 4.74
C ARG A 133 -6.73 -9.40 3.27
N ASP A 134 -6.91 -10.55 2.62
CA ASP A 134 -7.27 -10.62 1.20
C ASP A 134 -8.65 -10.03 0.91
N LYS A 135 -9.62 -10.21 1.82
CA LYS A 135 -10.98 -9.68 1.67
C LYS A 135 -11.09 -8.18 1.96
N MET A 136 -10.05 -7.53 2.48
CA MET A 136 -10.12 -6.10 2.83
C MET A 136 -10.29 -5.18 1.64
N VAL A 137 -9.77 -5.59 0.47
CA VAL A 137 -9.72 -4.79 -0.75
C VAL A 137 -10.52 -5.49 -1.85
N THR A 138 -11.68 -4.94 -2.15
CA THR A 138 -12.52 -5.35 -3.27
C THR A 138 -12.59 -4.24 -4.31
N TYR A 139 -12.95 -4.58 -5.55
CA TYR A 139 -13.19 -3.58 -6.59
C TYR A 139 -14.23 -2.54 -6.15
N SER A 140 -15.38 -3.02 -5.66
CA SER A 140 -16.47 -2.16 -5.20
C SER A 140 -16.02 -1.18 -4.13
N LYS A 141 -15.26 -1.63 -3.13
CA LYS A 141 -14.74 -0.75 -2.08
C LYS A 141 -13.74 0.28 -2.64
N PHE A 142 -12.89 -0.14 -3.58
CA PHE A 142 -11.93 0.74 -4.23
C PHE A 142 -12.64 1.83 -5.06
N MET A 143 -13.63 1.45 -5.89
CA MET A 143 -14.43 2.37 -6.69
C MET A 143 -15.26 3.32 -5.85
N HIS A 144 -15.85 2.81 -4.76
CA HIS A 144 -16.56 3.63 -3.79
C HIS A 144 -15.66 4.72 -3.20
N ILE A 145 -14.42 4.39 -2.83
CA ILE A 145 -13.45 5.38 -2.34
C ILE A 145 -13.10 6.41 -3.42
N LEU A 146 -12.97 5.98 -4.68
CA LEU A 146 -12.75 6.90 -5.80
C LEU A 146 -13.95 7.81 -6.11
N GLY A 147 -15.14 7.50 -5.60
CA GLY A 147 -16.38 8.18 -5.98
C GLY A 147 -16.78 7.94 -7.44
N ALA A 148 -16.31 6.84 -8.03
CA ALA A 148 -16.57 6.47 -9.41
C ALA A 148 -17.66 5.38 -9.49
N SER A 149 -18.45 5.39 -10.57
CA SER A 149 -19.40 4.29 -10.83
C SER A 149 -18.65 2.99 -11.09
N GLU A 150 -19.23 1.87 -10.66
CA GLU A 150 -18.73 0.54 -10.97
C GLU A 150 -19.06 0.10 -12.41
N ASP A 151 -19.91 0.87 -13.11
CA ASP A 151 -20.43 0.51 -14.43
C ASP A 151 -19.32 0.45 -15.50
N MET A 152 -19.23 -0.73 -16.14
CA MET A 152 -18.40 -1.05 -17.31
C MET A 152 -18.95 -0.45 -18.60
#